data_AF-A0A937ALM5-F1
#
_entry.id   AF-A0A937ALM5-F1
#
_cell.length_a   1.000
_cell.length_b   1.000
_cell.length_c   1.000
_cell.angle_alpha   90.00
_cell.angle_beta   90.00
_cell.angle_gamma   90.00
#
_symmetry.space_group_name_H-M   'P 1'
#
loop_
_entity.id
_entity.type
_entity.pdbx_description
1 polymer ?
#
loop_
_entity_poly.entity_id
_entity_poly.type
_entity_poly.pdbx_seq_one_letter_code
_entity_poly.pdbx_strand_id
1 'polypeptide(L)' 'MKTTDSQYYQCLYFTSNALARKVEKLAIESWKQVELSPSHGYVLMAVLEEPGVQPSRLSDEMQLTPSTITRLLE' A
#
# COMPACT_ATOMS: atom_id res chain seq x y z
N MET A 1 16.85 16.90 5.77
CA MET A 1 15.86 18.00 5.84
C MET A 1 14.56 17.43 6.40
N LYS A 2 14.03 17.98 7.49
CA LYS A 2 12.74 17.53 8.02
C LYS A 2 11.64 18.01 7.06
N THR A 3 10.51 17.32 7.02
CA THR A 3 9.38 17.69 6.15
C THR A 3 8.88 19.10 6.45
N THR A 4 9.00 19.54 7.72
CA THR A 4 8.69 20.88 8.22
C THR A 4 9.62 21.98 7.72
N ASP A 5 10.80 21.63 7.21
CA ASP A 5 11.78 22.61 6.72
C ASP A 5 11.57 22.94 5.24
N SER A 6 10.64 22.25 4.57
CA SER A 6 10.28 22.51 3.18
C SER A 6 9.44 23.78 3.05
N GLN A 7 9.69 24.60 2.03
CA GLN A 7 8.81 25.72 1.66
C GLN A 7 7.33 25.30 1.48
N TYR A 8 7.09 24.04 1.12
CA TYR A 8 5.76 23.51 0.84
C TYR A 8 5.22 22.60 1.95
N TYR A 9 5.71 22.73 3.19
CA TYR A 9 5.31 21.86 4.30
C TYR A 9 3.81 21.91 4.67
N GLN A 10 3.09 22.95 4.22
CA GLN A 10 1.63 23.08 4.38
C GLN A 10 0.85 22.64 3.13
N CYS A 11 1.52 22.38 2.02
CA CYS A 11 0.85 21.91 0.80
C CYS A 11 0.54 20.42 0.93
N LEU A 12 -0.74 20.07 0.84
CA LEU A 12 -1.19 18.68 0.97
C LEU A 12 -0.56 17.77 -0.07
N TYR A 13 -0.41 18.22 -1.32
CA TYR A 13 0.20 17.43 -2.39
C TYR A 13 1.64 17.00 -2.05
N PHE A 14 2.47 17.91 -1.56
CA PHE A 14 3.86 17.58 -1.19
C PHE A 14 3.93 16.77 0.11
N THR A 15 3.08 17.11 1.07
CA THR A 15 3.07 16.48 2.40
C THR A 15 2.54 15.05 2.34
N SER A 16 1.46 14.80 1.59
CA SER A 16 0.91 13.45 1.39
C SER A 16 1.90 12.54 0.69
N ASN A 17 2.60 13.03 -0.34
CA ASN A 17 3.64 12.26 -1.02
C ASN A 17 4.85 11.97 -0.13
N ALA A 18 5.26 12.92 0.73
CA ALA A 18 6.31 12.69 1.71
C ALA A 18 5.89 11.68 2.78
N LEU A 19 4.62 11.70 3.20
CA LEU A 19 4.04 10.72 4.10
C LEU A 19 3.98 9.33 3.45
N ALA A 20 3.46 9.24 2.23
CA ALA A 20 3.33 7.99 1.48
C ALA A 20 4.67 7.23 1.40
N ARG A 21 5.77 7.91 1.08
CA ARG A 21 7.11 7.29 1.04
C ARG A 21 7.58 6.77 2.41
N LYS A 22 7.25 7.48 3.50
CA LYS A 22 7.61 7.04 4.85
C LYS A 22 6.79 5.83 5.28
N VAL A 23 5.49 5.86 4.99
CA VAL A 23 4.56 4.76 5.27
C VAL A 23 4.95 3.52 4.46
N GLU A 24 5.29 3.69 3.18
CA GLU A 24 5.75 2.60 2.31
C GLU A 24 6.99 1.93 2.88
N LYS A 25 7.99 2.72 3.28
CA LYS A 25 9.20 2.19 3.92
C LYS A 25 8.86 1.39 5.20
N LEU A 26 7.98 1.93 6.04
CA LEU A 26 7.54 1.26 7.27
C LEU A 26 6.82 -0.06 6.96
N ALA A 27 5.95 -0.07 5.95
CA ALA A 27 5.23 -1.26 5.53
C ALA A 27 6.19 -2.34 5.04
N ILE A 28 7.14 -2.00 4.16
CA ILE A 28 8.17 -2.93 3.67
C ILE A 28 8.98 -3.52 4.83
N GLU A 29 9.40 -2.68 5.78
CA GLU A 29 10.15 -3.14 6.96
C GLU A 29 9.33 -4.09 7.85
N SER A 30 8.02 -3.84 7.97
CA SER A 30 7.10 -4.67 8.77
C SER A 30 6.86 -6.04 8.14
N TRP A 31 6.61 -6.07 6.82
CA TRP A 31 6.33 -7.30 6.08
C TRP A 31 7.58 -8.15 5.78
N LYS A 32 8.78 -7.57 5.93
CA LYS A 32 10.05 -8.27 5.77
C LYS A 32 10.19 -9.50 6.67
N GLN A 33 9.56 -9.49 7.86
CA GLN A 33 9.64 -10.61 8.82
C GLN A 33 9.04 -11.91 8.27
N VAL A 34 8.11 -11.80 7.31
CA VAL A 34 7.42 -12.93 6.68
C VAL A 34 7.75 -13.03 5.18
N GLU A 35 8.78 -12.32 4.72
CA GLU A 35 9.25 -12.33 3.33
C GLU A 35 8.18 -11.95 2.28
N LEU A 36 7.20 -11.13 2.66
CA LEU A 36 6.17 -10.63 1.76
C LEU A 36 6.40 -9.16 1.42
N SER A 37 5.99 -8.76 0.21
CA SER A 37 5.75 -7.34 -0.05
C SER A 37 4.45 -6.90 0.61
N PRO A 38 4.28 -5.61 0.95
CA PRO A 38 3.05 -5.12 1.57
C PRO A 38 1.79 -5.49 0.77
N SER A 39 1.83 -5.35 -0.55
CA SER A 39 0.70 -5.68 -1.43
C SER A 39 0.29 -7.15 -1.33
N HIS A 40 1.24 -8.09 -1.38
CA HIS A 40 0.93 -9.51 -1.23
C HIS A 40 0.45 -9.84 0.19
N GLY A 41 1.01 -9.18 1.20
CA GLY A 41 0.57 -9.31 2.59
C GLY A 41 -0.91 -8.95 2.75
N TYR A 42 -1.33 -7.79 2.22
CA TYR A 42 -2.73 -7.37 2.30
C TYR A 42 -3.68 -8.23 1.47
N VAL A 43 -3.25 -8.71 0.29
CA VAL A 43 -4.03 -9.68 -0.48
C VAL A 43 -4.26 -10.96 0.33
N LEU A 44 -3.21 -11.50 0.95
CA LEU A 44 -3.32 -12.69 1.78
C LEU A 44 -4.26 -12.47 2.97
N MET A 45 -4.15 -11.32 3.64
CA MET A 45 -5.05 -10.96 4.74
C MET A 45 -6.52 -10.93 4.29
N ALA A 46 -6.80 -10.35 3.11
CA ALA A 46 -8.16 -10.31 2.57
C ALA A 46 -8.70 -11.70 2.23
N VAL A 47 -7.86 -12.60 1.69
CA VAL A 47 -8.24 -13.99 1.41
C VAL A 47 -8.48 -14.79 2.69
N LEU A 48 -7.73 -14.51 3.76
CA LEU A 48 -7.93 -15.14 5.07
C LEU A 48 -9.25 -14.69 5.72
N GLU A 49 -9.64 -13.44 5.53
CA GLU A 49 -10.91 -12.89 6.02
C GLU A 49 -12.11 -13.40 5.21
N GLU A 50 -12.01 -13.39 3.87
CA GLU A 50 -13.04 -13.88 2.95
C GLU A 50 -12.42 -14.88 1.95
N PRO A 51 -12.40 -16.18 2.28
CA PRO A 51 -11.93 -17.20 1.36
C PRO A 51 -12.74 -17.20 0.07
N GLY A 52 -12.05 -17.04 -1.07
CA GLY A 52 -12.68 -16.93 -2.39
C GLY A 52 -13.06 -15.50 -2.81
N VAL A 53 -12.56 -14.47 -2.10
CA VAL A 53 -12.73 -13.06 -2.47
C VAL A 53 -12.40 -12.81 -3.96
N GLN A 54 -13.28 -12.08 -4.64
CA GLN A 54 -13.09 -11.78 -6.05
C GLN A 54 -12.04 -10.67 -6.26
N PRO A 55 -11.21 -10.74 -7.32
CA PRO A 55 -10.23 -9.69 -7.63
C PRO A 55 -10.82 -8.29 -7.79
N SER A 56 -12.07 -8.17 -8.23
CA SER A 56 -12.80 -6.90 -8.29
C SER A 56 -13.00 -6.29 -6.90
N ARG A 57 -13.33 -7.11 -5.91
CA ARG A 57 -13.46 -6.67 -4.51
C ARG A 57 -12.13 -6.21 -3.94
N LEU A 58 -11.04 -6.95 -4.22
CA LEU A 58 -9.68 -6.52 -3.85
C LEU A 58 -9.29 -5.19 -4.49
N SER A 59 -9.72 -4.95 -5.74
CA SER A 59 -9.46 -3.69 -6.44
C SER A 59 -10.14 -2.52 -5.71
N ASP A 60 -11.39 -2.70 -5.28
CA ASP A 60 -12.14 -1.70 -4.52
C ASP A 60 -11.55 -1.46 -3.12
N GLU A 61 -11.23 -2.52 -2.37
CA GLU A 61 -10.68 -2.41 -1.01
C GLU A 61 -9.30 -1.76 -1.00
N MET A 62 -8.43 -2.15 -1.94
CA MET A 62 -7.06 -1.64 -2.01
C MET A 62 -6.96 -0.33 -2.81
N GLN A 63 -8.07 0.15 -3.39
CA GLN A 63 -8.11 1.33 -4.26
C GLN A 63 -7.11 1.23 -5.43
N LEU A 64 -7.00 0.03 -6.01
CA LEU A 64 -6.11 -0.28 -7.13
C LEU A 64 -6.93 -0.58 -8.38
N THR A 65 -6.33 -0.39 -9.56
CA THR A 65 -6.98 -0.80 -10.80
C THR A 65 -7.07 -2.33 -10.86
N PRO A 66 -8.11 -2.90 -11.52
CA PRO A 66 -8.20 -4.35 -11.73
C PRO A 66 -6.95 -4.93 -12.39
N SER A 67 -6.37 -4.23 -13.37
CA SER A 67 -5.11 -4.62 -14.01
C SER A 67 -3.92 -4.69 -13.05
N THR A 68 -3.89 -3.86 -12.01
CA THR A 68 -2.84 -3.88 -10.99
C THR A 68 -3.03 -5.07 -10.06
N ILE A 69 -4.26 -5.38 -9.65
CA ILE A 69 -4.56 -6.58 -8.85
C ILE A 69 -4.24 -7.85 -9.62
N THR A 70 -4.65 -7.97 -10.88
CA THR A 70 -4.33 -9.16 -11.70
C THR A 70 -2.83 -9.40 -11.76
N ARG A 71 -2.03 -8.35 -12.04
CA ARG A 71 -0.56 -8.45 -12.07
C ARG A 71 0.07 -8.77 -10.71
N LEU A 72 -0.60 -8.47 -9.59
CA LEU A 72 -0.13 -8.84 -8.25
C LEU A 72 -0.40 -10.32 -7.91
N LEU A 73 -1.31 -10.97 -8.63
CA LEU A 73 -1.69 -12.36 -8.41
C LEU A 73 -1.02 -13.35 -9.40
N GLU A 74 -0.35 -12.83 -10.43
CA GLU A 74 0.46 -13.57 -11.41
C GLU A 74 1.86 -13.87 -10.89
#